data_AF-A0A183IA26-F1
#
_entry.id   AF-A0A183IA26-F1
#
_cell.length_a   1.000
_cell.length_b   1.000
_cell.length_c   1.000
_cell.angle_alpha   90.00
_cell.angle_beta   90.00
_cell.angle_gamma   90.00
#
_symmetry.space_group_name_H-M   'P 1'
#
loop_
_entity.id
_entity.type
_entity.pdbx_description
1 polymer ?
#
loop_
_entity_poly.entity_id
_entity_poly.type
_entity_poly.pdbx_seq_one_letter_code
_entity_poly.pdbx_strand_id
1 'polypeptide(L)'
;MDSTGAPTTTAKGSPAASTATISDRATIPRFVVPQSLQPHSKYDQLLAVIEEIGKDIRPTYAGNKNSAERLKHSIVHARILVRDCFHEVKNSSSRS
;
A
#
# COMPACT_ATOMS: atom_id res chain seq x y z
N MET A 1 44.29 1.85 -39.47
CA MET A 1 44.02 2.68 -40.65
C MET A 1 43.21 1.79 -41.57
N ASP A 2 41.92 1.92 -41.84
CA ASP A 2 40.85 2.88 -41.59
C ASP A 2 39.57 2.23 -42.18
N SER A 3 38.39 2.82 -41.92
CA SER A 3 37.17 2.68 -42.77
C SER A 3 36.38 1.35 -42.63
N THR A 4 35.04 1.22 -42.53
CA THR A 4 33.84 2.07 -42.62
C THR A 4 32.67 1.18 -42.15
N GLY A 5 31.74 1.64 -41.30
CA GLY A 5 30.40 2.01 -41.78
C GLY A 5 29.30 0.98 -41.41
N ALA A 6 28.25 1.44 -40.74
CA ALA A 6 27.05 0.68 -40.43
C ALA A 6 26.21 0.37 -41.68
N PRO A 7 25.38 -0.69 -41.63
CA PRO A 7 24.19 -0.76 -42.48
C PRO A 7 22.89 -0.75 -41.67
N THR A 8 22.01 0.17 -42.04
CA THR A 8 20.57 0.19 -41.71
C THR A 8 19.80 -0.62 -42.77
N THR A 9 18.66 -1.21 -42.37
CA THR A 9 17.45 -1.54 -43.18
C THR A 9 17.17 -3.02 -43.44
N THR A 10 16.06 -3.53 -42.87
CA THR A 10 15.09 -4.47 -43.49
C THR A 10 14.10 -4.97 -42.41
N ALA A 11 12.85 -4.51 -42.38
CA ALA A 11 11.68 -4.93 -43.16
C ALA A 11 10.91 -6.15 -42.54
N LYS A 12 9.73 -5.83 -42.01
CA LYS A 12 8.41 -6.46 -42.26
C LYS A 12 8.29 -8.00 -42.22
N GLY A 13 7.53 -8.50 -41.24
CA GLY A 13 6.85 -9.80 -41.35
C GLY A 13 6.42 -10.45 -40.03
N SER A 14 5.19 -10.19 -39.58
CA SER A 14 4.37 -11.20 -38.87
C SER A 14 3.85 -12.20 -39.93
N PRO A 15 3.54 -13.49 -39.64
CA PRO A 15 2.52 -13.95 -38.68
C PRO A 15 2.97 -15.20 -37.87
N ALA A 16 2.34 -15.66 -36.77
CA ALA A 16 1.04 -16.29 -36.80
C ALA A 16 0.53 -16.63 -35.37
N ALA A 17 -0.76 -16.33 -35.19
CA ALA A 17 -1.78 -17.12 -34.50
C ALA A 17 -1.54 -17.57 -33.05
N SER A 18 -2.19 -16.85 -32.13
CA SER A 18 -2.97 -17.49 -31.08
C SER A 18 -4.35 -16.83 -31.04
N THR A 19 -5.24 -17.52 -31.75
CA THR A 19 -6.67 -17.76 -31.48
C THR A 19 -7.40 -16.75 -30.59
N ALA A 20 -8.41 -16.13 -31.20
CA ALA A 20 -9.41 -15.30 -30.57
C ALA A 20 -10.08 -15.98 -29.36
N THR A 21 -10.34 -15.20 -28.31
CA THR A 21 -11.60 -15.32 -27.58
C THR A 21 -12.07 -13.91 -27.26
N ILE A 22 -13.09 -13.50 -28.00
CA ILE A 22 -13.87 -12.31 -27.73
C ILE A 22 -14.57 -12.55 -26.40
N SER A 23 -14.26 -11.74 -25.39
CA SER A 23 -15.19 -11.49 -24.30
C SER A 23 -15.19 -10.00 -24.08
N ASP A 24 -16.11 -9.36 -24.78
CA ASP A 24 -16.59 -8.02 -24.52
C ASP A 24 -17.00 -7.94 -23.04
N ARG A 25 -16.10 -7.39 -22.22
CA ARG A 25 -16.41 -7.06 -20.83
C ARG A 25 -15.84 -5.69 -20.59
N ALA A 26 -16.73 -4.70 -20.69
CA ALA A 26 -16.50 -3.30 -20.37
C ALA A 26 -15.50 -3.16 -19.21
N THR A 27 -14.32 -2.59 -19.52
CA THR A 27 -13.34 -2.18 -18.51
C THR A 27 -13.96 -1.02 -17.74
N ILE A 28 -14.66 -1.34 -16.65
CA ILE A 28 -15.09 -0.36 -15.67
C ILE A 28 -13.80 0.21 -15.06
N PRO A 29 -13.51 1.52 -15.17
CA PRO A 29 -12.45 2.12 -14.38
C PRO A 29 -12.78 1.89 -12.91
N ARG A 30 -12.01 1.03 -12.26
CA ARG A 30 -12.16 0.70 -10.85
C ARG A 30 -11.75 1.92 -10.06
N PHE A 31 -12.72 2.78 -9.77
CA PHE A 31 -12.57 3.90 -8.85
C PHE A 31 -12.24 3.28 -7.49
N VAL A 32 -10.97 3.34 -7.11
CA VAL A 32 -10.53 2.95 -5.78
C VAL A 32 -11.07 4.05 -4.88
N VAL A 33 -12.23 3.81 -4.26
CA VAL A 33 -12.75 4.70 -3.23
C VAL A 33 -11.66 4.76 -2.14
N PRO A 34 -11.08 5.94 -1.84
CA PRO A 34 -10.17 6.04 -0.71
C PRO A 34 -10.97 5.68 0.53
N GLN A 35 -10.57 4.59 1.19
CA GLN A 35 -11.14 4.09 2.43
C GLN A 35 -10.75 5.03 3.58
N SER A 36 -11.13 6.31 3.50
CA SER A 36 -10.77 7.33 4.49
C SER A 36 -11.95 8.17 4.96
N LEU A 37 -13.19 7.79 4.64
CA LEU A 37 -14.39 8.55 5.00
C LEU A 37 -15.22 7.95 6.12
N GLN A 38 -14.82 6.80 6.68
CA GLN A 38 -15.41 6.34 7.93
C GLN A 38 -14.61 6.93 9.08
N PRO A 39 -15.25 7.57 10.08
CA PRO A 39 -14.58 7.84 11.33
C PRO A 39 -14.26 6.48 11.96
N HIS A 40 -13.05 5.98 11.69
CA HIS A 40 -12.54 4.78 12.33
C HIS A 40 -12.65 5.04 13.83
N SER A 41 -13.37 4.15 14.54
CA SER A 41 -13.44 4.23 16.00
C SER A 41 -12.01 4.24 16.56
N LYS A 42 -11.79 4.73 17.77
CA LYS A 42 -10.42 4.74 18.33
C LYS A 42 -9.77 3.36 18.30
N TYR A 43 -10.57 2.31 18.46
CA TYR A 43 -10.14 0.93 18.32
C TYR A 43 -9.72 0.58 16.88
N ASP A 44 -10.50 0.97 15.87
CA ASP A 44 -10.12 0.72 14.47
C ASP A 44 -8.86 1.50 14.06
N GLN A 45 -8.67 2.72 14.60
CA GLN A 45 -7.44 3.48 14.40
C GLN A 45 -6.24 2.77 15.05
N LEU A 46 -6.42 2.21 16.25
CA LEU A 46 -5.38 1.44 16.92
C LEU A 46 -5.01 0.18 16.13
N LEU A 47 -6.00 -0.55 15.59
CA LEU A 47 -5.77 -1.73 14.75
C LEU A 47 -4.95 -1.37 13.50
N ALA A 48 -5.29 -0.27 12.82
CA ALA A 48 -4.54 0.21 11.66
C ALA A 48 -3.08 0.55 12.01
N VAL A 49 -2.82 1.18 13.16
CA VAL A 49 -1.44 1.47 13.60
C VAL A 49 -0.65 0.19 13.88
N ILE A 50 -1.28 -0.85 14.43
CA ILE A 50 -0.64 -2.15 14.66
C ILE A 50 -0.25 -2.82 13.33
N GLU A 51 -1.11 -2.74 12.32
CA GLU A 51 -0.79 -3.25 10.98
C GLU A 51 0.40 -2.52 10.35
N GLU A 52 0.46 -1.19 10.49
CA GLU A 52 1.59 -0.38 10.02
C GLU A 52 2.90 -0.73 10.74
N ILE A 53 2.87 -0.95 12.06
CA ILE A 53 4.03 -1.41 12.85
C ILE A 53 4.59 -2.70 12.23
N GLY A 54 3.72 -3.67 11.92
CA GLY A 54 4.13 -4.95 11.33
C GLY A 54 4.86 -4.81 9.99
N LYS A 55 4.52 -3.79 9.19
CA LYS A 55 5.14 -3.54 7.86
C LYS A 55 6.56 -3.02 7.98
N ASP A 56 6.86 -2.21 9.00
CA ASP A 56 8.18 -1.60 9.17
C ASP A 56 9.20 -2.51 9.89
N ILE A 57 8.78 -3.56 10.59
CA ILE A 57 9.67 -4.46 11.35
C ILE A 57 10.80 -5.05 10.49
N ARG A 58 10.47 -5.74 9.38
CA ARG A 58 11.49 -6.40 8.53
C ARG A 58 12.44 -5.37 7.88
N PRO A 59 11.96 -4.28 7.26
CA PRO A 59 12.83 -3.23 6.74
C PRO A 59 13.73 -2.59 7.80
N THR A 60 13.27 -2.42 9.03
CA THR A 60 14.09 -1.89 10.13
C THR A 60 15.25 -2.81 10.47
N TYR A 61 15.02 -4.14 10.54
CA TYR A 61 16.11 -5.09 10.75
C TYR A 61 17.09 -5.16 9.58
N ALA A 62 16.65 -4.82 8.36
CA ALA A 62 17.52 -4.67 7.19
C ALA A 62 18.30 -3.35 7.17
N GLY A 63 18.19 -2.50 8.21
CA GLY A 63 18.92 -1.24 8.33
C GLY A 63 18.26 -0.04 7.63
N ASN A 64 16.99 -0.15 7.22
CA ASN A 64 16.27 0.98 6.63
C ASN A 64 15.96 2.05 7.70
N LYS A 65 16.69 3.17 7.62
CA LYS A 65 16.57 4.31 8.54
C LYS A 65 15.16 4.91 8.55
N ASN A 66 14.51 5.02 7.39
CA ASN A 66 13.17 5.60 7.30
C ASN A 66 12.13 4.71 7.99
N SER A 67 12.19 3.39 7.78
CA SER A 67 11.32 2.44 8.48
C SER A 67 11.59 2.44 9.98
N ALA A 68 12.84 2.57 10.42
CA ALA A 68 13.16 2.69 11.84
C ALA A 68 12.50 3.92 12.49
N GLU A 69 12.50 5.08 11.82
CA GLU A 69 11.82 6.29 12.33
C GLU A 69 10.30 6.10 12.34
N ARG A 70 9.72 5.56 11.27
CA ARG A 70 8.28 5.25 11.19
C ARG A 70 7.85 4.27 12.28
N LEU A 71 8.67 3.25 12.56
CA LEU A 71 8.41 2.27 13.62
C LEU A 71 8.40 2.94 14.99
N LYS A 72 9.35 3.84 15.28
CA LYS A 72 9.34 4.60 16.54
C LYS A 72 8.09 5.47 16.68
N HIS A 73 7.73 6.21 15.63
CA HIS A 73 6.55 7.08 15.65
C HIS A 73 5.25 6.30 15.80
N SER A 74 5.08 5.20 15.08
CA SER A 74 3.88 4.35 15.17
C SER A 74 3.73 3.71 16.55
N ILE A 75 4.83 3.28 17.18
CA ILE A 75 4.80 2.77 18.58
C ILE A 75 4.36 3.87 19.55
N VAL A 76 4.89 5.09 19.45
CA VAL A 76 4.48 6.20 20.33
C VAL A 76 3.01 6.55 20.11
N HIS A 77 2.58 6.61 18.85
CA HIS A 77 1.19 6.89 18.50
C HIS A 77 0.23 5.82 19.06
N ALA A 78 0.56 4.53 18.91
CA ALA A 78 -0.22 3.44 19.49
C ALA A 78 -0.39 3.59 21.01
N ARG A 79 0.66 3.99 21.72
CA ARG A 79 0.58 4.22 23.18
C ARG A 79 -0.35 5.35 23.58
N ILE A 80 -0.46 6.40 22.76
CA ILE A 80 -1.42 7.49 22.99
C ILE A 80 -2.84 6.98 22.73
N LEU A 81 -3.05 6.33 21.57
CA LEU A 81 -4.35 5.79 21.19
C LEU A 81 -4.90 4.77 22.19
N VAL A 82 -4.06 3.90 22.76
CA VAL A 82 -4.49 2.94 23.79
C VAL A 82 -5.04 3.67 25.03
N ARG A 83 -4.40 4.76 25.45
CA ARG A 83 -4.91 5.58 26.56
C ARG A 83 -6.26 6.18 26.19
N ASP A 84 -6.39 6.71 24.98
CA ASP A 84 -7.64 7.32 24.54
C ASP A 84 -8.78 6.32 24.37
N CYS A 85 -8.47 5.10 23.90
CA CYS A 85 -9.40 3.97 23.82
C CYS A 85 -9.89 3.58 25.22
N PHE A 86 -8.98 3.45 26.19
CA PHE A 86 -9.34 3.06 27.55
C PHE A 86 -10.25 4.09 28.23
N HIS A 87 -9.93 5.38 28.10
CA HIS A 87 -10.78 6.45 28.63
C HIS A 87 -12.15 6.49 27.96
N GLU A 88 -12.21 6.28 26.65
CA GLU A 88 -13.47 6.21 25.90
C GLU A 88 -14.34 5.07 26.40
N VAL A 89 -13.80 3.85 26.55
CA VAL A 89 -14.53 2.70 27.07
C VAL A 89 -15.07 2.98 28.47
N LYS A 90 -14.23 3.48 29.39
CA LYS A 90 -14.66 3.81 30.77
C LYS A 90 -15.82 4.83 30.79
N ASN A 91 -15.73 5.87 29.97
CA ASN A 91 -16.75 6.92 29.91
C ASN A 91 -18.02 6.44 29.17
N SER A 92 -17.90 5.50 28.25
CA SER A 92 -19.03 4.86 27.56
C SER A 92 -19.80 3.96 28.52
N SER A 93 -19.10 3.16 29.33
CA SER A 93 -19.70 2.29 30.35
C SER A 93 -20.37 3.03 31.51
N SER A 94 -20.03 4.30 31.74
CA SER A 94 -20.68 5.14 32.77
C SER A 94 -21.94 5.86 32.25
N ARG A 95 -22.23 5.75 30.95
CA ARG A 95 -23.38 6.39 30.27
C ARG A 95 -24.47 5.41 29.83
N SER A 96 -24.26 4.10 30.02
CA SER A 96 -25.26 3.03 29.85
C SER A 96 -25.77 2.58 31.21
#